data_AF-G4ZR04-F1
#
_entry.id   AF-G4ZR04-F1
#
_cell.length_a   1.000
_cell.length_b   1.000
_cell.length_c   1.000
_cell.angle_alpha   90.00
_cell.angle_beta   90.00
_cell.angle_gamma   90.00
#
_symmetry.space_group_name_H-M   'P 1'
#
loop_
_entity.id
_entity.type
_entity.pdbx_description
1 polymer ?
#
loop_
_entity_poly.entity_id
_entity_poly.type
_entity_poly.pdbx_seq_one_letter_code
_entity_poly.pdbx_strand_id
1 'polypeptide(L)'
;MPSLRIIASSIFALALVSIHGAQAAAWTKVNVTEADNTLLLSAVGDVSSYGSSVSTYLCVHKVNSLKKQAGKTSNYSFGVTGCNAGGEEFVGRCPDLTSFPGCGSYNIAVSSDSKTGKPKVTSVKKQSSKQTPQPNQASQQTSEQETQQASSLDTQRSPK
;
A
#
# COMPACT_ATOMS: atom_id res chain seq x y z
N MET A 1 11.69 -9.62 81.20
CA MET A 1 11.78 -10.68 80.18
C MET A 1 10.88 -10.26 79.01
N PRO A 2 11.32 -10.47 77.76
CA PRO A 2 10.89 -9.72 76.56
C PRO A 2 9.48 -10.16 76.13
N SER A 3 8.75 -9.46 75.25
CA SER A 3 8.84 -9.79 73.83
C SER A 3 7.96 -8.88 72.96
N LEU A 4 8.63 -8.26 71.98
CA LEU A 4 8.26 -8.03 70.58
C LEU A 4 6.90 -7.41 70.20
N ARG A 5 7.06 -6.22 69.60
CA ARG A 5 6.13 -5.46 68.79
C ARG A 5 5.71 -6.26 67.56
N ILE A 6 4.41 -6.32 67.26
CA ILE A 6 3.90 -6.75 65.96
C ILE A 6 3.46 -5.50 65.21
N ILE A 7 4.35 -5.01 64.35
CA ILE A 7 4.02 -4.01 63.32
C ILE A 7 3.56 -4.83 62.12
N ALA A 8 2.25 -5.04 61.99
CA ALA A 8 1.68 -5.67 60.80
C ALA A 8 1.74 -4.66 59.65
N SER A 9 2.86 -4.65 58.93
CA SER A 9 3.02 -3.91 57.69
C SER A 9 2.12 -4.49 56.61
N SER A 10 0.95 -3.87 56.40
CA SER A 10 0.09 -4.14 55.24
C SER A 10 0.75 -3.57 53.98
N ILE A 11 1.50 -4.41 53.27
CA ILE A 11 2.04 -4.13 51.94
C ILE A 11 0.87 -4.28 50.94
N PHE A 12 0.25 -3.16 50.59
CA PHE A 12 -0.71 -3.10 49.50
C PHE A 12 0.08 -3.18 48.19
N ALA A 13 0.17 -4.39 47.62
CA ALA A 13 0.82 -4.63 46.35
C ALA A 13 0.00 -3.97 45.22
N LEU A 14 0.44 -2.78 44.79
CA LEU A 14 -0.06 -2.14 43.57
C LEU A 14 0.41 -2.94 42.36
N ALA A 15 -0.43 -3.86 41.89
CA ALA A 15 -0.24 -4.54 40.61
C ALA A 15 -0.42 -3.51 39.47
N LEU A 16 0.68 -2.92 39.02
CA LEU A 16 0.72 -2.15 37.78
C LEU A 16 0.55 -3.11 36.60
N VAL A 17 -0.68 -3.30 36.15
CA VAL A 17 -0.99 -3.88 34.85
C VAL A 17 -0.41 -2.95 33.79
N SER A 18 0.78 -3.30 33.28
CA SER A 18 1.37 -2.66 32.11
C SER A 18 0.64 -3.19 30.87
N ILE A 19 -0.40 -2.47 30.47
CA ILE A 19 -1.05 -2.65 29.16
C ILE A 19 -0.01 -2.23 28.12
N HIS A 20 0.74 -3.20 27.61
CA HIS A 20 1.57 -3.03 26.43
C HIS A 20 0.66 -3.00 25.21
N GLY A 21 -0.10 -1.91 25.06
CA GLY A 21 -0.69 -1.58 23.79
C GLY A 21 0.46 -1.31 22.83
N ALA A 22 0.68 -2.21 21.87
CA ALA A 22 1.53 -1.91 20.72
C ALA A 22 0.86 -0.75 19.98
N GLN A 23 1.24 0.48 20.35
CA GLN A 23 0.78 1.70 19.71
C GLN A 23 1.23 1.57 18.25
N ALA A 24 0.32 1.26 17.33
CA ALA A 24 0.64 1.26 15.91
C ALA A 24 1.11 2.68 15.56
N ALA A 25 2.42 2.84 15.36
CA ALA A 25 2.98 4.17 15.29
C ALA A 25 2.36 4.95 14.12
N ALA A 26 1.90 6.16 14.41
CA ALA A 26 1.12 6.97 13.49
C ALA A 26 1.91 7.28 12.21
N TRP A 27 1.24 7.25 11.07
CA TRP A 27 1.82 7.64 9.78
C TRP A 27 1.45 9.09 9.48
N THR A 28 2.46 9.94 9.30
CA THR A 28 2.26 11.35 8.99
C THR A 28 2.59 11.62 7.54
N LYS A 29 1.68 12.27 6.80
CA LYS A 29 1.94 12.74 5.44
C LYS A 29 2.94 13.90 5.50
N VAL A 30 3.97 13.84 4.66
CA VAL A 30 4.99 14.88 4.57
C VAL A 30 5.17 15.30 3.12
N ASN A 31 5.78 16.48 2.92
CA ASN A 31 6.16 16.92 1.59
C ASN A 31 7.27 16.01 1.03
N VAL A 32 7.21 15.72 -0.26
CA VAL A 32 8.23 14.92 -0.96
C VAL A 32 9.41 15.84 -1.28
N THR A 33 10.61 15.46 -0.86
CA THR A 33 11.86 16.14 -1.23
C THR A 33 12.59 15.41 -2.35
N GLU A 34 13.58 16.06 -2.96
CA GLU A 34 14.45 15.42 -3.96
C GLU A 34 15.24 14.25 -3.35
N ALA A 35 15.72 14.40 -2.11
CA ALA A 35 16.35 13.31 -1.37
C ALA A 35 15.42 12.10 -1.16
N ASP A 36 14.12 12.33 -0.89
CA ASP A 36 13.16 11.23 -0.76
C ASP A 36 12.92 10.53 -2.12
N ASN A 37 12.94 11.27 -3.23
CA ASN A 37 12.86 10.67 -4.57
C ASN A 37 14.08 9.81 -4.86
N THR A 38 15.29 10.31 -4.59
CA THR A 38 16.54 9.57 -4.78
C THR A 38 16.60 8.32 -3.90
N LEU A 39 16.13 8.40 -2.65
CA LEU A 39 15.99 7.23 -1.77
C LEU A 39 15.04 6.20 -2.36
N LEU A 40 13.88 6.61 -2.88
CA LEU A 40 12.95 5.69 -3.50
C LEU A 40 13.54 5.05 -4.77
N LEU A 41 14.10 5.87 -5.68
CA LEU A 41 14.65 5.37 -6.94
C LEU A 41 15.83 4.42 -6.71
N SER A 42 16.69 4.68 -5.72
CA SER A 42 17.76 3.73 -5.36
C SER A 42 17.20 2.42 -4.82
N ALA A 43 16.13 2.45 -4.02
CA ALA A 43 15.50 1.25 -3.48
C ALA A 43 14.77 0.43 -4.55
N VAL A 44 14.04 1.07 -5.46
CA VAL A 44 13.29 0.38 -6.52
C VAL A 44 14.16 0.01 -7.71
N GLY A 45 15.28 0.71 -7.95
CA GLY A 45 16.20 0.42 -9.05
C GLY A 45 17.18 -0.72 -8.78
N ASP A 46 17.27 -1.17 -7.53
CA ASP A 46 18.12 -2.26 -7.10
C ASP A 46 17.28 -3.47 -6.71
N VAL A 47 17.31 -4.51 -7.53
CA VAL A 47 16.59 -5.78 -7.30
C VAL A 47 16.98 -6.40 -5.96
N SER A 48 18.24 -6.27 -5.54
CA SER A 48 18.70 -6.82 -4.27
C SER A 48 18.15 -6.07 -3.04
N SER A 49 17.61 -4.87 -3.25
CA SER A 49 16.93 -4.09 -2.23
C SER A 49 15.47 -4.53 -2.02
N TYR A 50 14.93 -5.43 -2.84
CA TYR A 50 13.62 -6.03 -2.61
C TYR A 50 13.69 -7.10 -1.52
N GLY A 51 12.79 -7.01 -0.54
CA GLY A 51 12.64 -8.05 0.46
C GLY A 51 12.12 -9.35 -0.16
N SER A 52 12.50 -10.49 0.43
CA SER A 52 12.10 -11.83 -0.04
C SER A 52 10.58 -12.07 -0.11
N SER A 53 9.78 -11.26 0.60
CA SER A 53 8.32 -11.31 0.56
C SER A 53 7.69 -10.45 -0.55
N VAL A 54 8.48 -9.72 -1.32
CA VAL A 54 7.99 -8.83 -2.38
C VAL A 54 8.19 -9.51 -3.74
N SER A 55 7.09 -9.93 -4.36
CA SER A 55 7.10 -10.55 -5.69
C SER A 55 6.78 -9.57 -6.83
N THR A 56 6.51 -8.30 -6.51
CA THR A 56 6.07 -7.29 -7.48
C THR A 56 7.17 -6.26 -7.68
N TYR A 57 7.76 -6.31 -8.86
CA TYR A 57 8.74 -5.35 -9.34
C TYR A 57 8.04 -4.16 -10.00
N LEU A 58 8.55 -2.95 -9.78
CA LEU A 58 7.93 -1.72 -10.28
C LEU A 58 8.95 -0.82 -10.96
N CYS A 59 8.52 -0.19 -12.03
CA CYS A 59 9.10 1.06 -12.48
C CYS A 59 8.30 2.23 -11.89
N VAL A 60 8.98 3.30 -11.50
CA VAL A 60 8.39 4.52 -10.95
C VAL A 60 8.46 5.62 -12.01
N HIS A 61 7.33 6.26 -12.27
CA HIS A 61 7.27 7.45 -13.11
C HIS A 61 7.24 8.73 -12.27
N LYS A 62 6.37 8.77 -11.25
CA LYS A 62 6.18 9.95 -10.41
C LYS A 62 5.86 9.57 -8.97
N VAL A 63 6.43 10.30 -8.02
CA VAL A 63 6.03 10.23 -6.60
C VAL A 63 4.91 11.24 -6.34
N ASN A 64 3.78 10.76 -5.84
CA ASN A 64 2.58 11.57 -5.58
C ASN A 64 2.45 11.94 -4.11
N SER A 65 2.94 11.09 -3.21
CA SER A 65 2.86 11.34 -1.77
C SER A 65 3.90 10.55 -1.01
N LEU A 66 4.25 11.05 0.17
CA LEU A 66 5.09 10.37 1.12
C LEU A 66 4.47 10.42 2.51
N LYS A 67 4.52 9.29 3.21
CA LYS A 67 4.23 9.19 4.64
C LYS A 67 5.44 8.65 5.38
N LYS A 68 5.73 9.20 6.54
CA LYS A 68 6.77 8.72 7.46
C LYS A 68 6.13 8.21 8.74
N GLN A 69 6.67 7.14 9.30
CA GLN A 69 6.16 6.57 10.55
C GLN A 69 6.75 7.31 11.76
N ALA A 70 5.90 7.79 12.67
CA ALA A 70 6.33 8.47 13.89
C ALA A 70 7.21 7.54 14.75
N GLY A 71 8.31 8.06 15.29
CA GLY A 71 9.25 7.27 16.09
C GLY A 71 10.10 6.27 15.29
N LYS A 72 9.98 6.21 13.96
CA LYS A 72 10.88 5.44 13.08
C LYS A 72 11.41 6.33 11.95
N THR A 73 12.63 6.80 12.12
CA THR A 73 13.32 7.69 11.17
C THR A 73 13.42 7.11 9.76
N SER A 74 13.45 5.78 9.65
CA SER A 74 13.73 5.09 8.40
C SER A 74 12.56 4.26 7.86
N ASN A 75 11.30 4.57 8.19
CA ASN A 75 10.13 3.88 7.64
C ASN A 75 9.28 4.84 6.80
N TYR A 76 9.19 4.53 5.51
CA TYR A 76 8.59 5.37 4.50
C TYR A 76 7.48 4.59 3.78
N SER A 77 6.39 5.27 3.45
CA SER A 77 5.35 4.78 2.56
C SER A 77 5.17 5.80 1.44
N PHE A 78 5.65 5.46 0.25
CA PHE A 78 5.54 6.27 -0.95
C PHE A 78 4.29 5.90 -1.72
N GLY A 79 3.44 6.88 -2.06
CA GLY A 79 2.39 6.71 -3.06
C GLY A 79 2.93 7.21 -4.40
N VAL A 80 2.97 6.33 -5.41
CA VAL A 80 3.60 6.60 -6.70
C VAL A 80 2.64 6.31 -7.84
N THR A 81 2.86 6.97 -8.98
CA THR A 81 2.39 6.50 -10.28
C THR A 81 3.53 5.74 -10.92
N GLY A 82 3.27 4.49 -11.29
CA GLY A 82 4.27 3.58 -11.86
C GLY A 82 3.60 2.42 -12.57
N CYS A 83 4.41 1.48 -13.06
CA CYS A 83 3.93 0.31 -13.80
C CYS A 83 4.55 -0.95 -13.23
N ASN A 84 3.80 -2.05 -13.27
CA ASN A 84 4.36 -3.37 -12.99
C ASN A 84 5.43 -3.65 -14.02
N ALA A 85 6.66 -3.86 -13.55
CA ALA A 85 7.82 -4.09 -14.38
C ALA A 85 7.74 -5.45 -15.11
N GLY A 86 6.91 -6.39 -14.65
CA GLY A 86 6.79 -7.73 -15.23
C GLY A 86 8.02 -8.63 -15.00
N GLY A 87 9.14 -8.04 -14.59
CA GLY A 87 10.42 -8.69 -14.31
C GLY A 87 11.39 -7.75 -13.60
N GLU A 88 12.55 -8.28 -13.25
CA GLU A 88 13.63 -7.59 -12.53
C GLU A 88 14.39 -6.61 -13.43
N GLU A 89 14.37 -6.83 -14.74
CA GLU A 89 15.09 -6.06 -15.75
C GLU A 89 14.47 -4.69 -16.06
N PHE A 90 13.22 -4.46 -15.64
CA PHE A 90 12.46 -3.24 -15.91
C PHE A 90 12.21 -2.39 -14.66
N VAL A 91 12.96 -2.64 -13.57
CA VAL A 91 12.82 -1.89 -12.32
C VAL A 91 13.47 -0.50 -12.39
N GLY A 92 13.13 0.38 -11.44
CA GLY A 92 13.71 1.72 -11.36
C GLY A 92 12.80 2.77 -11.99
N ARG A 93 13.22 3.43 -13.07
CA ARG A 93 12.50 4.55 -13.69
C ARG A 93 11.76 4.10 -14.95
N CYS A 94 10.46 4.39 -15.06
CA CYS A 94 9.68 3.96 -16.23
C CYS A 94 10.13 4.70 -17.50
N PRO A 95 10.34 4.00 -18.63
CA PRO A 95 10.32 4.61 -19.95
C PRO A 95 8.85 4.94 -20.28
N ASP A 96 8.51 6.22 -20.38
CA ASP A 96 7.20 6.82 -20.72
C ASP A 96 5.90 6.01 -20.44
N LEU A 97 5.00 6.57 -19.61
CA LEU A 97 3.76 5.91 -19.17
C LEU A 97 2.76 5.57 -20.28
N THR A 98 2.91 6.14 -21.49
CA THR A 98 1.95 5.94 -22.59
C THR A 98 1.99 4.55 -23.20
N SER A 99 3.01 3.75 -22.91
CA SER A 99 3.29 2.50 -23.65
C SER A 99 3.01 1.20 -22.88
N PHE A 100 2.70 1.25 -21.58
CA PHE A 100 2.64 0.03 -20.76
C PHE A 100 1.24 -0.25 -20.18
N PRO A 101 0.57 -1.34 -20.59
CA PRO A 101 -0.62 -1.81 -19.89
C PRO A 101 -0.25 -2.21 -18.45
N GLY A 102 -1.06 -1.83 -17.46
CA GLY A 102 -0.82 -2.16 -16.05
C GLY A 102 -0.16 -1.04 -15.21
N CYS A 103 0.06 0.13 -15.81
CA CYS A 103 0.37 1.35 -15.05
C CYS A 103 -0.78 1.78 -14.15
N GLY A 104 -0.46 2.41 -13.03
CA GLY A 104 -1.44 2.90 -12.08
C GLY A 104 -0.79 3.47 -10.83
N SER A 105 -1.59 3.66 -9.79
CA SER A 105 -1.10 4.14 -8.50
C SER A 105 -0.70 2.97 -7.61
N TYR A 106 0.45 3.08 -6.95
CA TYR A 106 1.01 2.05 -6.06
C TYR A 106 1.46 2.68 -4.75
N ASN A 107 1.33 1.93 -3.65
CA ASN A 107 2.00 2.22 -2.39
C ASN A 107 3.23 1.32 -2.24
N ILE A 108 4.39 1.94 -2.07
CA ILE A 108 5.68 1.28 -1.85
C ILE A 108 6.12 1.58 -0.42
N ALA A 109 6.29 0.53 0.39
CA ALA A 109 6.87 0.64 1.71
C ALA A 109 8.38 0.42 1.62
N VAL A 110 9.15 1.38 2.13
CA VAL A 110 10.61 1.33 2.17
C VAL A 110 11.04 1.47 3.63
N SER A 111 11.93 0.59 4.07
CA SER A 111 12.56 0.67 5.38
C SER A 111 14.07 0.57 5.28
N SER A 112 14.84 1.16 6.18
CA SER A 112 16.28 0.83 6.28
C SER A 112 16.47 -0.62 6.71
N ASP A 113 17.31 -1.35 5.98
CA ASP A 113 17.80 -2.67 6.38
C ASP A 113 18.63 -2.54 7.67
N SER A 114 18.32 -3.35 8.67
CA SER A 114 18.95 -3.24 9.99
C SER A 114 20.42 -3.64 10.03
N LYS A 115 20.93 -4.34 9.01
CA LYS A 115 22.32 -4.82 8.94
C LYS A 115 23.19 -3.86 8.14
N THR A 116 22.66 -3.36 7.03
CA THR A 116 23.42 -2.58 6.04
C THR A 116 23.10 -1.09 6.06
N GLY A 117 22.00 -0.68 6.71
CA GLY A 117 21.49 0.69 6.71
C GLY A 117 20.90 1.14 5.36
N LYS A 118 21.00 0.32 4.31
CA LYS A 118 20.53 0.61 2.96
C LYS A 118 18.99 0.58 2.90
N PRO A 119 18.36 1.36 2.02
CA PRO A 119 16.91 1.32 1.85
C PRO A 119 16.50 -0.04 1.28
N LYS A 120 15.42 -0.61 1.83
CA LYS A 120 14.88 -1.92 1.45
C LYS A 120 13.40 -1.80 1.16
N VAL A 121 12.96 -2.30 0.02
CA VAL A 121 11.55 -2.38 -0.34
C VAL A 121 10.92 -3.55 0.42
N THR A 122 9.96 -3.27 1.29
CA THR A 122 9.32 -4.27 2.15
C THR A 122 7.91 -4.63 1.70
N SER A 123 7.26 -3.78 0.90
CA SER A 123 5.94 -4.05 0.36
C SER A 123 5.68 -3.20 -0.87
N VAL A 124 5.03 -3.80 -1.86
CA VAL A 124 4.49 -3.13 -3.04
C VAL A 124 3.02 -3.49 -3.17
N LYS A 125 2.14 -2.50 -3.17
CA LYS A 125 0.68 -2.72 -3.27
C LYS A 125 0.07 -1.78 -4.29
N LYS A 126 -0.69 -2.30 -5.24
CA LYS A 126 -1.51 -1.48 -6.14
C LYS A 126 -2.59 -0.77 -5.31
N GLN A 127 -2.75 0.52 -5.51
CA GLN A 127 -3.85 1.27 -4.91
C GLN A 127 -5.13 0.86 -5.63
N SER A 128 -6.09 0.34 -4.87
CA SER A 128 -7.45 0.20 -5.37
C SER A 128 -7.96 1.60 -5.70
N SER A 129 -8.35 1.83 -6.94
CA SER A 129 -9.12 3.02 -7.30
C SER A 129 -10.43 2.97 -6.52
N LYS A 130 -10.54 3.74 -5.42
CA LYS A 130 -11.86 4.21 -5.03
C LYS A 130 -12.28 5.13 -6.17
N GLN A 131 -13.10 4.61 -7.08
CA GLN A 131 -13.59 5.33 -8.24
C GLN A 131 -14.31 6.60 -7.74
N THR A 132 -13.60 7.72 -7.70
CA THR A 132 -14.23 9.03 -7.76
C THR A 132 -15.00 9.04 -9.08
N PRO A 133 -16.31 9.35 -9.10
CA PRO A 133 -17.03 9.52 -10.35
C PRO A 133 -16.25 10.50 -11.22
N GLN A 134 -15.72 10.01 -12.33
CA GLN A 134 -15.12 10.83 -13.37
C GLN A 134 -16.29 11.53 -14.07
N PRO A 135 -16.40 12.87 -14.06
CA PRO A 135 -17.33 13.52 -14.95
C PRO A 135 -16.80 13.31 -16.37
N ASN A 136 -17.64 12.72 -17.21
CA ASN A 136 -17.44 12.42 -18.63
C ASN A 136 -16.60 11.18 -18.97
N GLN A 137 -17.21 10.01 -18.80
CA GLN A 137 -17.31 9.04 -19.90
C GLN A 137 -18.76 8.58 -20.04
N ALA A 138 -19.61 9.49 -20.53
CA ALA A 138 -20.83 9.12 -21.22
C ALA A 138 -20.47 8.97 -22.69
N SER A 139 -20.08 7.76 -23.09
CA SER A 139 -20.33 7.18 -24.42
C SER A 139 -19.52 5.90 -24.56
N GLN A 140 -20.23 4.83 -24.95
CA GLN A 140 -19.72 3.56 -25.44
C GLN A 140 -19.34 2.52 -24.38
N GLN A 141 -20.34 2.06 -23.62
CA GLN A 141 -20.43 0.64 -23.24
C GLN A 141 -21.88 0.30 -22.80
N THR A 142 -22.81 0.42 -23.74
CA THR A 142 -24.13 -0.24 -23.67
C THR A 142 -24.47 -0.72 -25.08
N SER A 143 -23.93 -1.88 -25.47
CA SER A 143 -24.43 -2.68 -26.59
C SER A 143 -23.79 -4.05 -26.51
N GLU A 144 -24.21 -4.84 -25.52
CA GLU A 144 -24.11 -6.30 -25.51
C GLU A 144 -24.81 -6.85 -24.26
N GLN A 145 -26.08 -6.46 -24.05
CA GLN A 145 -26.96 -7.12 -23.08
C GLN A 145 -28.43 -6.76 -23.33
N GLU A 146 -28.88 -6.88 -24.58
CA GLU A 146 -30.32 -6.99 -24.89
C GLU A 146 -30.52 -7.93 -26.09
N THR A 147 -30.16 -9.19 -25.89
CA THR A 147 -30.57 -10.29 -26.78
C THR A 147 -30.74 -11.51 -25.90
N GLN A 148 -31.84 -11.55 -25.14
CA GLN A 148 -32.43 -12.75 -24.54
C GLN A 148 -33.67 -12.42 -23.68
N GLN A 149 -34.63 -11.61 -24.17
CA GLN A 149 -36.00 -11.64 -23.60
C GLN A 149 -37.06 -11.01 -24.51
N ALA A 150 -37.16 -11.50 -25.75
CA ALA A 150 -38.35 -11.32 -26.59
C ALA A 150 -38.48 -12.52 -27.55
N SER A 151 -38.71 -13.71 -26.99
CA SER A 151 -39.02 -14.92 -27.76
C SER A 151 -40.00 -15.78 -26.98
N SER A 152 -41.18 -15.22 -26.72
CA SER A 152 -42.36 -15.98 -26.27
C SER A 152 -43.57 -15.06 -26.21
N LEU A 153 -44.19 -14.78 -27.37
CA LEU A 153 -45.63 -14.58 -27.60
C LEU A 153 -45.80 -14.02 -29.02
N ASP A 154 -45.97 -14.88 -30.03
CA ASP A 154 -47.09 -14.81 -30.99
C ASP A 154 -46.91 -15.91 -32.06
N THR A 155 -47.45 -17.09 -31.77
CA THR A 155 -47.84 -18.08 -32.78
C THR A 155 -49.03 -18.79 -32.18
N GLN A 156 -50.24 -18.40 -32.58
CA GLN A 156 -51.42 -19.27 -32.81
C GLN A 156 -52.71 -18.45 -33.04
N ARG A 157 -53.03 -18.13 -34.31
CA ARG A 157 -54.39 -18.18 -34.90
C ARG A 157 -54.32 -17.79 -36.39
N SER A 158 -54.11 -18.74 -37.30
CA SER A 158 -55.09 -19.55 -38.05
C SER A 158 -55.74 -18.89 -39.29
N PRO A 159 -56.06 -19.70 -40.32
CA PRO A 159 -56.26 -19.27 -41.71
C PRO A 159 -57.74 -19.06 -42.08
N LYS A 160 -57.97 -18.33 -43.17
CA LYS A 160 -59.13 -18.52 -44.05
C LYS A 160 -58.83 -18.05 -45.46
#